data_AF-A0A158FS57-F1
#
_entry.id   AF-A0A158FS57-F1
#
_cell.length_a   1.000
_cell.length_b   1.000
_cell.length_c   1.000
_cell.angle_alpha   90.00
_cell.angle_beta   90.00
_cell.angle_gamma   90.00
#
_symmetry.space_group_name_H-M   'P 1'
#
loop_
_entity.id
_entity.type
_entity.pdbx_description
1 polymer ?
#
loop_
_entity_poly.entity_id
_entity_poly.type
_entity_poly.pdbx_seq_one_letter_code
_entity_poly.pdbx_strand_id
1 'polypeptide(L)'
;MSENEERENEARDSAAAAREARYRRYEAAGETSVRADLDEAADGDPEAPFKRAWLRRKDAARQDEQFRAMFASVTSANDAAQLARDSAQASRRSAFWTMIAALASAIGVIVNAAIALGWLDWLRR
;
A
#
# COMPACT_ATOMS: atom_id res chain seq x y z
N MET A 1 -16.33 36.96 -22.13
CA MET A 1 -14.91 36.61 -22.36
C MET A 1 -14.35 37.70 -23.25
N SER A 2 -13.42 38.46 -22.72
CA SER A 2 -12.88 39.66 -23.36
C SER A 2 -11.66 39.30 -24.21
N GLU A 3 -11.45 40.01 -25.31
CA GLU A 3 -10.32 39.82 -26.24
C GLU A 3 -8.94 39.84 -25.54
N ASN A 4 -8.86 40.47 -24.37
CA ASN A 4 -7.66 40.49 -23.53
C ASN A 4 -7.41 39.15 -22.82
N GLU A 5 -8.47 38.45 -22.39
CA GLU A 5 -8.37 37.12 -21.76
C GLU A 5 -7.93 36.06 -22.78
N GLU A 6 -8.34 36.18 -24.04
CA GLU A 6 -7.95 35.27 -25.12
C GLU A 6 -6.46 35.38 -25.43
N ARG A 7 -5.94 36.61 -25.57
CA ARG A 7 -4.50 36.84 -25.80
C ARG A 7 -3.63 36.39 -24.63
N GLU A 8 -4.10 36.57 -23.39
CA GLU A 8 -3.41 36.07 -22.21
C GLU A 8 -3.37 34.54 -22.15
N ASN A 9 -4.46 33.87 -22.55
CA ASN A 9 -4.49 32.41 -22.62
C ASN A 9 -3.56 31.86 -23.71
N GLU A 10 -3.55 32.47 -24.91
CA GLU A 10 -2.62 32.09 -25.98
C GLU A 10 -1.15 32.28 -25.58
N ALA A 11 -0.83 33.34 -24.85
CA ALA A 11 0.51 33.56 -24.30
C ALA A 11 0.90 32.51 -23.25
N ARG A 12 -0.06 32.05 -22.43
CA ARG A 12 0.16 30.97 -21.46
C ARG A 12 0.36 29.64 -22.14
N ASP A 13 -0.44 29.33 -23.16
CA ASP A 13 -0.39 28.07 -23.90
C ASP A 13 0.91 27.94 -24.69
N SER A 14 1.34 29.02 -25.35
CA SER A 14 2.64 29.06 -26.04
C SER A 14 3.83 28.92 -25.06
N ALA A 15 3.77 29.58 -23.90
CA ALA A 15 4.78 29.41 -22.85
C ALA A 15 4.82 27.98 -22.28
N ALA A 16 3.65 27.34 -22.16
CA ALA A 16 3.52 25.95 -21.73
C ALA A 16 4.11 24.99 -22.78
N ALA A 17 3.78 25.18 -24.07
CA ALA A 17 4.33 24.39 -25.16
C ALA A 17 5.85 24.50 -25.27
N ALA A 18 6.40 25.72 -25.13
CA ALA A 18 7.85 25.94 -25.12
C ALA A 18 8.53 25.24 -23.93
N ARG A 19 7.89 25.22 -22.75
CA ARG A 19 8.38 24.48 -21.58
C ARG A 19 8.35 22.98 -21.83
N GLU A 20 7.28 22.47 -22.43
CA GLU A 20 7.14 21.05 -22.73
C GLU A 20 8.19 20.59 -23.74
N ALA A 21 8.43 21.35 -24.80
CA ALA A 21 9.48 21.07 -25.76
C ALA A 21 10.87 21.00 -25.10
N ARG A 22 11.17 21.92 -24.17
CA ARG A 22 12.42 21.87 -23.38
C ARG A 22 12.52 20.59 -22.55
N TYR A 23 11.44 20.23 -21.84
CA TYR A 23 11.44 19.03 -21.01
C TYR A 23 11.58 17.76 -21.84
N ARG A 24 10.98 17.68 -23.03
CA ARG A 24 11.22 16.54 -23.93
C ARG A 24 12.69 16.40 -24.33
N ARG A 25 13.41 17.51 -24.50
CA ARG A 25 14.87 17.46 -24.76
C ARG A 25 15.63 16.92 -23.55
N TYR A 26 15.26 17.31 -22.34
CA TYR A 26 15.87 16.79 -21.11
C TYR A 26 15.56 15.30 -20.90
N GLU A 27 14.35 14.85 -21.22
CA GLU A 27 14.00 13.42 -21.22
C GLU A 27 14.87 12.63 -22.20
N ALA A 28 15.08 13.16 -23.41
CA ALA A 28 15.91 12.50 -24.44
C ALA A 28 17.40 12.45 -24.05
N ALA A 29 17.91 13.49 -23.37
CA ALA A 29 19.29 13.52 -22.87
C ALA A 29 19.50 12.60 -21.65
N GLY A 30 18.46 12.41 -20.85
CA GLY A 30 18.49 11.58 -19.65
C GLY A 30 18.97 12.33 -18.40
N GLU A 31 18.48 11.87 -17.25
CA GLU A 31 18.65 12.53 -15.96
C GLU A 31 20.12 12.70 -15.54
N THR A 32 20.95 11.69 -15.76
CA THR A 32 22.39 11.72 -15.43
C THR A 32 23.12 12.77 -16.25
N SER A 33 22.79 12.88 -17.54
CA SER A 33 23.38 13.89 -18.43
C SER A 33 22.98 15.30 -18.02
N VAL A 34 21.70 15.51 -17.64
CA VAL A 34 21.21 16.81 -17.20
C VAL A 34 21.81 17.22 -15.86
N ARG A 35 22.11 16.28 -14.95
CA ARG A 35 22.84 16.56 -13.71
C ARG A 35 24.29 16.94 -13.99
N ALA A 36 25.00 16.17 -14.81
CA ALA A 36 26.39 16.47 -15.16
C ALA A 36 26.51 17.85 -15.85
N ASP A 37 25.59 18.16 -16.75
CA ASP A 37 25.50 19.45 -17.43
C ASP A 37 25.17 20.61 -16.46
N LEU A 38 24.39 20.36 -15.41
CA LEU A 38 24.16 21.33 -14.34
C LEU A 38 25.37 21.55 -13.42
N ASP A 39 26.18 20.51 -13.21
CA ASP A 39 27.39 20.58 -12.39
C ASP A 39 28.52 21.29 -13.16
N GLU A 40 28.54 21.18 -14.48
CA GLU A 40 29.49 21.85 -15.38
C GLU A 40 29.04 23.28 -15.78
N ALA A 41 27.73 23.55 -15.77
CA ALA A 41 27.18 24.86 -16.08
C ALA A 41 27.67 25.93 -15.08
N ALA A 42 28.32 26.96 -15.61
CA ALA A 42 28.62 28.17 -14.86
C ALA A 42 27.33 28.88 -14.41
N ASP A 43 27.41 29.72 -13.37
CA ASP A 43 26.28 30.47 -12.78
C ASP A 43 25.46 31.33 -13.78
N GLY A 44 25.95 31.48 -15.02
CA GLY A 44 25.28 32.21 -16.10
C GLY A 44 24.45 31.38 -17.07
N ASP A 45 24.32 30.06 -16.94
CA ASP A 45 23.49 29.25 -17.87
C ASP A 45 21.99 29.59 -17.69
N PRO A 46 21.33 30.19 -18.71
CA PRO A 46 19.91 30.49 -18.64
C PRO A 46 19.03 29.23 -18.56
N GLU A 47 19.54 28.05 -18.94
CA GLU A 47 18.80 26.78 -18.85
C GLU A 47 18.90 26.11 -17.48
N ALA A 48 19.90 26.45 -16.65
CA ALA A 48 20.11 25.90 -15.32
C ALA A 48 18.86 25.92 -14.40
N PRO A 49 18.09 27.03 -14.27
CA PRO A 49 16.88 27.03 -13.44
C PRO A 49 15.82 26.05 -13.97
N PHE A 50 15.72 25.86 -15.29
CA PHE A 50 14.74 24.96 -15.90
C PHE A 50 15.14 23.49 -15.75
N LYS A 51 16.43 23.16 -15.88
CA LYS A 51 16.98 21.82 -15.63
C LYS A 51 16.77 21.42 -14.16
N ARG A 52 17.07 22.33 -13.21
CA ARG A 52 16.82 22.12 -11.77
C ARG A 52 15.33 21.93 -11.44
N ALA A 53 14.45 22.69 -12.08
CA ALA A 53 13.01 22.55 -11.90
C ALA A 53 12.50 21.19 -12.43
N TRP A 54 13.02 20.74 -13.58
CA TRP A 54 12.68 19.43 -14.14
C TRP A 54 13.17 18.27 -13.25
N LEU A 55 14.40 18.33 -12.74
CA LEU A 55 14.92 17.32 -11.80
C LEU A 55 14.08 17.24 -10.51
N ARG A 56 13.74 18.39 -9.90
CA ARG A 56 12.87 18.42 -8.71
C ARG A 56 11.51 17.78 -8.97
N ARG A 57 10.94 17.96 -10.18
CA ARG A 57 9.68 17.33 -10.55
C ARG A 57 9.81 15.81 -10.68
N LYS A 58 10.92 15.31 -11.21
CA LYS A 58 11.21 13.86 -11.29
C LYS A 58 11.36 13.24 -9.91
N ASP A 59 12.09 13.91 -9.02
CA ASP A 59 12.27 13.43 -7.64
C ASP A 59 10.95 13.42 -6.86
N ALA A 60 10.10 14.44 -7.04
CA ALA A 60 8.76 14.47 -6.47
C ALA A 60 7.88 13.30 -6.97
N ALA A 61 7.90 13.01 -8.27
CA ALA A 61 7.13 11.90 -8.83
C ALA A 61 7.58 10.53 -8.27
N ARG A 62 8.89 10.32 -8.08
CA ARG A 62 9.42 9.10 -7.43
C ARG A 62 9.00 8.99 -5.96
N GLN A 63 9.01 10.12 -5.24
CA GLN A 63 8.54 10.14 -3.86
C GLN A 63 7.04 9.84 -3.79
N ASP A 64 6.23 10.39 -4.69
CA ASP A 64 4.79 10.10 -4.74
C ASP A 64 4.50 8.61 -5.00
N GLU A 65 5.28 7.95 -5.85
CA GLU A 65 5.20 6.50 -6.06
C GLU A 65 5.58 5.71 -4.80
N GLN A 66 6.64 6.11 -4.10
CA GLN A 66 7.07 5.50 -2.84
C GLN A 66 6.05 5.73 -1.73
N PHE A 67 5.50 6.93 -1.61
CA PHE A 67 4.41 7.25 -0.69
C PHE A 67 3.18 6.43 -1.03
N ARG A 68 2.79 6.33 -2.30
CA ARG A 68 1.65 5.51 -2.72
C ARG A 68 1.86 4.02 -2.42
N ALA A 69 3.06 3.49 -2.63
CA ALA A 69 3.40 2.12 -2.25
C ALA A 69 3.39 1.92 -0.73
N MET A 70 3.85 2.91 0.04
CA MET A 70 3.81 2.89 1.50
C MET A 70 2.37 3.00 2.04
N PHE A 71 1.52 3.84 1.44
CA PHE A 71 0.10 3.90 1.79
C PHE A 71 -0.63 2.61 1.41
N ALA A 72 -0.28 1.98 0.27
CA ALA A 72 -0.80 0.67 -0.09
C ALA A 72 -0.36 -0.42 0.91
N SER A 73 0.90 -0.39 1.35
CA SER A 73 1.39 -1.33 2.36
C SER A 73 0.75 -1.10 3.72
N VAL A 74 0.55 0.16 4.13
CA VAL A 74 -0.12 0.52 5.40
C VAL A 74 -1.61 0.18 5.37
N THR A 75 -2.31 0.42 4.25
CA THR A 75 -3.72 -0.01 4.10
C THR A 75 -3.84 -1.52 4.09
N SER A 76 -2.95 -2.25 3.41
CA SER A 76 -2.90 -3.72 3.49
C SER A 76 -2.54 -4.24 4.89
N ALA A 77 -1.70 -3.53 5.63
CA ALA A 77 -1.34 -3.86 7.01
C ALA A 77 -2.52 -3.59 7.96
N ASN A 78 -3.30 -2.54 7.69
CA ASN A 78 -4.52 -2.24 8.44
C ASN A 78 -5.65 -3.25 8.13
N ASP A 79 -5.80 -3.68 6.87
CA ASP A 79 -6.72 -4.76 6.50
C ASP A 79 -6.29 -6.10 7.12
N ALA A 80 -5.00 -6.40 7.16
CA ALA A 80 -4.47 -7.57 7.88
C ALA A 80 -4.67 -7.47 9.40
N ALA A 81 -4.59 -6.26 9.98
CA ALA A 81 -4.87 -6.03 11.39
C ALA A 81 -6.38 -6.12 11.73
N GLN A 82 -7.26 -5.73 10.81
CA GLN A 82 -8.70 -5.95 10.94
C GLN A 82 -9.06 -7.44 10.78
N LEU A 83 -8.46 -8.15 9.81
CA LEU A 83 -8.58 -9.60 9.68
C LEU A 83 -8.06 -10.36 10.92
N ALA A 84 -7.02 -9.85 11.58
CA ALA A 84 -6.52 -10.38 12.86
C ALA A 84 -7.49 -10.11 14.04
N ARG A 85 -8.29 -9.03 13.99
CA ARG A 85 -9.33 -8.74 14.98
C ARG A 85 -10.60 -9.57 14.75
N ASP A 86 -11.01 -9.75 13.50
CA ASP A 86 -12.21 -10.52 13.15
C ASP A 86 -12.00 -12.04 13.31
N SER A 87 -10.78 -12.54 13.09
CA SER A 87 -10.42 -13.93 13.40
C SER A 87 -10.46 -14.26 14.90
N ALA A 88 -10.21 -13.28 15.78
CA ALA A 88 -10.30 -13.47 17.23
C ALA A 88 -11.75 -13.60 17.75
N GLN A 89 -12.73 -13.00 17.07
CA GLN A 89 -14.16 -13.17 17.39
C GLN A 89 -14.80 -14.38 16.70
N ALA A 90 -14.39 -14.72 15.48
CA ALA A 90 -14.88 -15.90 14.77
C ALA A 90 -14.45 -17.22 15.42
N SER A 91 -13.24 -17.27 16.00
CA SER A 91 -12.72 -18.46 16.71
C SER A 91 -13.51 -18.86 17.96
N ARG A 92 -14.22 -17.94 18.61
CA ARG A 92 -14.96 -18.25 19.84
C ARG A 92 -16.22 -19.07 19.61
N ARG A 93 -16.84 -19.00 18.42
CA ARG A 93 -18.07 -19.74 18.13
C ARG A 93 -17.81 -21.14 17.56
N SER A 94 -16.79 -21.31 16.72
CA SER A 94 -16.44 -22.63 16.17
C SER A 94 -15.69 -23.50 17.17
N ALA A 95 -14.75 -22.92 17.94
CA ALA A 95 -14.05 -23.65 18.99
C ALA A 95 -14.98 -24.10 20.14
N PHE A 96 -16.07 -23.36 20.38
CA PHE A 96 -17.07 -23.75 21.37
C PHE A 96 -17.82 -25.02 20.95
N TRP A 97 -18.24 -25.12 19.69
CA TRP A 97 -18.90 -26.32 19.17
C TRP A 97 -17.97 -27.52 19.10
N THR A 98 -16.69 -27.33 18.76
CA THR A 98 -15.72 -28.45 18.77
C THR A 98 -15.38 -28.89 20.19
N MET A 99 -15.26 -27.98 21.15
CA MET A 99 -15.06 -28.33 22.57
C MET A 99 -16.26 -29.12 23.12
N ILE A 100 -17.49 -28.72 22.78
CA ILE A 100 -18.71 -29.45 23.14
C ILE A 100 -18.75 -30.84 22.49
N ALA A 101 -18.44 -30.93 21.20
CA ALA A 101 -18.40 -32.21 20.50
C ALA A 101 -17.35 -33.17 21.09
N ALA A 102 -16.16 -32.65 21.44
CA ALA A 102 -15.12 -33.42 22.11
C ALA A 102 -15.57 -33.92 23.50
N LEU A 103 -16.24 -33.07 24.28
CA LEU A 103 -16.79 -33.45 25.59
C LEU A 103 -17.88 -34.52 25.47
N ALA A 104 -18.81 -34.38 24.52
CA ALA A 104 -19.86 -35.37 24.30
C ALA A 104 -19.29 -36.73 23.87
N SER A 105 -18.28 -36.73 22.99
CA SER A 105 -17.59 -37.95 22.58
C SER A 105 -16.84 -38.61 23.74
N ALA A 106 -16.12 -37.82 24.56
CA ALA A 106 -15.43 -38.33 25.73
C ALA A 106 -16.39 -38.96 26.75
N ILE A 107 -17.54 -38.32 27.02
CA ILE A 107 -18.57 -38.86 27.92
C ILE A 107 -19.10 -40.20 27.39
N GLY A 108 -19.39 -40.30 26.09
CA GLY A 108 -19.85 -41.55 25.48
C GLY A 108 -18.85 -42.70 25.63
N VAL A 109 -17.56 -42.43 25.42
CA VAL A 109 -16.49 -43.42 25.61
C VAL A 109 -16.33 -43.82 27.07
N ILE A 110 -16.40 -42.86 28.00
CA ILE A 110 -16.29 -43.12 29.45
C ILE A 110 -17.47 -43.97 29.93
N VAL A 111 -18.70 -43.65 29.51
CA VAL A 111 -19.89 -44.44 29.89
C VAL A 111 -19.81 -45.86 29.32
N ASN A 112 -19.42 -46.01 28.06
CA ASN A 112 -19.26 -47.33 27.45
C ASN A 112 -18.15 -48.15 28.12
N ALA A 113 -17.02 -47.50 28.45
CA ALA A 113 -15.93 -48.13 29.19
C ALA A 113 -16.36 -48.52 30.62
N ALA A 114 -17.13 -47.68 31.32
CA ALA A 114 -17.63 -47.97 32.66
C ALA A 114 -18.59 -49.17 32.69
N ILE A 115 -19.42 -49.33 31.65
CA ILE A 115 -20.29 -50.49 31.47
C ILE A 115 -19.44 -51.74 31.14
N ALA A 116 -18.51 -51.63 30.19
CA ALA A 116 -17.67 -52.75 29.74
C ALA A 116 -16.69 -53.26 30.82
N LEU A 117 -16.23 -52.37 31.71
CA LEU A 117 -15.35 -52.70 32.83
C LEU A 117 -16.13 -53.21 34.06
N GLY A 118 -17.46 -53.31 34.01
CA GLY A 118 -18.29 -53.88 35.08
C GLY A 118 -18.36 -53.05 36.37
N TRP A 119 -17.93 -51.77 36.35
CA TRP A 119 -17.89 -50.91 37.54
C TRP A 119 -19.28 -50.64 38.14
N LEU A 120 -20.33 -50.71 37.32
CA LEU A 120 -21.71 -50.57 37.76
C LEU A 120 -22.19 -51.74 38.64
N ASP A 121 -21.57 -52.92 38.50
CA ASP A 121 -21.89 -54.10 39.31
C ASP A 121 -21.14 -54.07 40.66
N TRP A 122 -19.96 -53.44 40.71
CA TRP A 122 -19.20 -53.25 41.95
C TRP A 122 -19.83 -52.20 42.89
N LEU A 123 -20.42 -51.14 42.34
CA LEU A 123 -21.10 -50.08 43.12
C LEU A 123 -22.44 -50.51 43.73
N ARG A 124 -22.96 -51.69 43.34
CA ARG A 124 -24.24 -52.23 43.82
C ARG A 124 -24.09 -53.28 44.93
N ARG A 125 -22.87 -53.57 45.36
CA ARG A 125 -22.54 -54.50 46.45
C ARG A 125 -22.00 -53.77 47.66
#